data_AF-A0A923I8N5-F1
#
_entry.id   AF-A0A923I8N5-F1
#
_cell.length_a   1.000
_cell.length_b   1.000
_cell.length_c   1.000
_cell.angle_alpha   90.00
_cell.angle_beta   90.00
_cell.angle_gamma   90.00
#
_symmetry.space_group_name_H-M   'P 1'
#
loop_
_entity.id
_entity.type
_entity.pdbx_description
1 polymer ?
#
loop_
_entity_poly.entity_id
_entity_poly.type
_entity_poly.pdbx_seq_one_letter_code
_entity_poly.pdbx_strand_id
1 'polypeptide(L)' 'MDFNGRVLLPSKYRKILSLHPNDLAELRAEGQKVILTAYGRRCRICGGKEKILDCSGFFLCESCKAKIP' A
#
# COMPACT_ATOMS: atom_id res chain seq x y z
N MET A 1 22.92 3.99 -2.70
CA MET A 1 22.33 3.63 -1.40
C MET A 1 23.10 4.42 -0.36
N ASP A 2 22.42 5.15 0.52
CA ASP A 2 23.11 5.90 1.58
C ASP A 2 23.55 4.98 2.74
N PHE A 3 24.18 5.54 3.77
CA PHE A 3 24.67 4.77 4.91
C PHE A 3 23.54 4.07 5.70
N ASN A 4 22.32 4.59 5.62
CA ASN A 4 21.13 4.04 6.28
C ASN A 4 20.37 3.04 5.39
N GLY A 5 20.86 2.77 4.18
CA GLY A 5 20.18 1.88 3.26
C GLY A 5 18.98 2.48 2.55
N ARG A 6 18.83 3.80 2.50
CA ARG A 6 17.75 4.46 1.78
C ARG A 6 18.03 4.49 0.28
N VAL A 7 16.94 4.39 -0.47
CA VAL A 7 16.89 4.56 -1.92
C VAL A 7 15.90 5.69 -2.23
N LEU A 8 16.31 6.61 -3.10
CA LEU A 8 15.42 7.63 -3.63
C LEU A 8 14.52 6.99 -4.69
N LEU A 9 13.20 7.08 -4.49
CA LEU A 9 12.21 6.71 -5.50
C LEU A 9 11.91 7.91 -6.40
N PRO A 10 12.24 7.88 -7.70
CA PRO A 10 11.99 9.00 -8.60
C PRO A 10 10.51 9.39 -8.65
N SER A 11 10.24 10.68 -8.85
CA SER A 11 8.88 11.25 -8.81
C SER A 11 7.90 10.56 -9.77
N LYS A 12 8.38 10.11 -10.94
CA LYS A 12 7.59 9.35 -11.92
C LYS A 12 7.02 8.06 -11.32
N TYR A 13 7.84 7.28 -10.62
CA TYR A 13 7.39 6.02 -10.01
C TYR A 13 6.47 6.25 -8.82
N ARG A 14 6.70 7.31 -8.04
CA ARG A 14 5.77 7.72 -6.99
C ARG A 14 4.36 7.98 -7.53
N LYS A 15 4.24 8.68 -8.66
CA LYS A 15 2.95 8.94 -9.32
C LYS A 15 2.29 7.66 -9.84
N ILE A 16 3.05 6.75 -10.45
CA ILE A 16 2.54 5.46 -10.95
C ILE A 16 1.99 4.61 -9.80
N LEU A 17 2.65 4.62 -8.65
CA LEU A 17 2.27 3.87 -7.46
C LEU A 17 1.29 4.64 -6.56
N SER A 18 0.89 5.87 -6.93
CA SER A 18 0.07 6.78 -6.12
C SER A 18 0.59 6.96 -4.68
N LEU A 19 1.91 7.01 -4.50
CA LEU A 19 2.57 7.20 -3.21
C LEU A 19 2.75 8.69 -2.88
N HIS A 20 2.31 9.08 -1.70
CA HIS A 20 2.47 10.38 -1.07
C HIS A 20 3.59 10.33 0.00
N PRO A 21 4.12 11.48 0.45
CA PRO A 21 5.04 11.50 1.58
C PRO A 21 4.43 10.78 2.80
N ASN A 22 5.21 9.92 3.44
CA ASN A 22 4.83 9.06 4.57
C ASN A 22 3.88 7.88 4.25
N ASP A 23 3.51 7.65 2.99
CA ASP A 23 2.76 6.45 2.62
C ASP A 23 3.61 5.18 2.86
N LEU A 24 2.94 4.14 3.34
CA LEU A 24 3.54 2.83 3.48
C LEU A 24 3.68 2.16 2.10
N ALA A 25 4.73 1.38 1.94
CA ALA A 25 4.93 0.52 0.79
C ALA A 25 5.45 -0.84 1.27
N GLU A 26 5.01 -1.88 0.59
CA GLU A 26 5.46 -3.25 0.81
C GLU A 26 6.70 -3.52 -0.05
N LEU A 27 7.75 -4.05 0.57
CA LEU A 27 8.97 -4.47 -0.10
C LEU A 27 9.06 -6.01 -0.07
N ARG A 28 9.28 -6.61 -1.23
CA ARG A 28 9.54 -8.05 -1.38
C ARG A 28 10.82 -8.29 -2.17
N ALA A 29 11.58 -9.32 -1.79
CA ALA A 29 12.74 -9.78 -2.54
C ALA A 29 12.34 -11.00 -3.39
N GLU A 30 12.66 -10.95 -4.69
CA GLU A 30 12.47 -12.07 -5.63
C GLU A 30 13.76 -12.28 -6.42
N GLY A 31 14.54 -13.30 -6.01
CA GLY A 31 15.87 -13.57 -6.57
C GLY A 31 16.80 -12.37 -6.41
N GLN A 32 17.20 -11.76 -7.53
CA GLN A 32 18.05 -10.56 -7.56
C GLN A 32 17.27 -9.24 -7.72
N LYS A 33 15.94 -9.27 -7.53
CA LYS A 33 15.06 -8.10 -7.70
C LYS A 33 14.42 -7.72 -6.37
N VAL A 34 14.21 -6.42 -6.20
CA VAL A 34 13.36 -5.87 -5.14
C VAL A 34 12.08 -5.35 -5.77
N ILE A 35 10.94 -5.86 -5.33
CA ILE A 35 9.62 -5.44 -5.78
C ILE A 35 9.05 -4.50 -4.73
N LEU A 36 8.77 -3.27 -5.15
CA LEU A 36 8.07 -2.27 -4.38
C LEU A 36 6.59 -2.27 -4.78
N THR A 37 5.70 -2.51 -3.84
CA THR A 37 4.25 -2.45 -4.04
C THR A 37 3.67 -1.37 -3.14
N ALA A 38 2.89 -0.43 -3.69
CA ALA A 38 2.16 0.54 -2.87
C ALA A 38 1.31 -0.21 -1.83
N TYR A 39 1.38 0.22 -0.57
CA TYR A 39 0.52 -0.32 0.47
C TYR A 39 -0.88 0.26 0.28
N GLY A 40 -1.59 -0.27 -0.71
CA GLY A 40 -2.92 0.21 -1.06
C GLY A 40 -3.90 -0.03 0.07
N ARG A 41 -4.86 0.89 0.22
CA ARG A 41 -6.04 0.70 1.07
C ARG A 41 -6.73 -0.57 0.61
N ARG A 42 -6.56 -1.64 1.38
CA ARG A 42 -7.13 -2.96 1.11
C ARG A 42 -8.06 -3.31 2.23
N CYS A 43 -9.18 -3.92 1.89
CA CYS A 43 -10.11 -4.41 2.88
C CYS A 43 -9.38 -5.40 3.79
N ARG A 44 -9.37 -5.15 5.09
CA ARG A 44 -8.75 -6.02 6.09
C ARG A 44 -9.33 -7.44 6.10
N ILE A 45 -10.57 -7.61 5.63
CA ILE A 45 -11.27 -8.89 5.62
C ILE A 45 -11.02 -9.66 4.33
N CYS A 46 -11.31 -9.08 3.16
CA CYS A 46 -11.24 -9.79 1.89
C CYS A 46 -10.01 -9.47 1.03
N GLY A 47 -9.18 -8.49 1.42
CA GLY A 47 -8.02 -8.02 0.65
C GLY A 47 -8.36 -7.22 -0.60
N GLY A 48 -9.66 -7.05 -0.92
CA GLY A 48 -10.14 -6.28 -2.06
C GLY A 48 -9.74 -4.81 -2.00
N LYS A 49 -9.76 -4.15 -3.17
CA LYS A 49 -9.38 -2.73 -3.33
C LYS A 49 -10.55 -1.85 -3.79
N GLU A 50 -11.73 -2.44 -3.99
CA GLU A 50 -12.91 -1.70 -4.44
C GLU A 50 -13.67 -1.09 -3.27
N LYS A 51 -14.12 0.16 -3.46
CA LYS A 51 -14.98 0.91 -2.52
C LYS A 51 -14.49 0.85 -1.08
N ILE A 52 -13.24 1.22 -0.89
CA ILE A 52 -12.54 1.12 0.39
C ILE A 52 -12.83 2.33 1.27
N LEU A 53 -13.40 2.05 2.42
CA LEU A 53 -13.72 2.97 3.51
C LEU A 53 -12.57 2.96 4.52
N ASP A 54 -12.27 4.13 5.07
CA ASP A 54 -11.38 4.29 6.22
C ASP A 54 -12.19 4.07 7.51
N CYS A 55 -11.77 3.10 8.32
CA CYS A 55 -12.42 2.70 9.56
C CYS A 55 -11.39 2.78 10.69
N SER A 56 -11.16 3.99 11.21
CA SER A 56 -10.36 4.27 12.41
C SER A 56 -9.09 3.41 12.56
N GLY A 57 -8.22 3.44 11.55
CA GLY A 57 -6.93 2.75 11.58
C GLY A 57 -6.88 1.42 10.81
N PHE A 58 -7.97 1.02 10.16
CA PHE A 58 -7.96 -0.03 9.15
C PHE A 58 -8.91 0.29 8.00
N PHE A 59 -8.74 -0.40 6.88
CA PHE A 59 -9.54 -0.20 5.69
C PHE A 59 -10.52 -1.35 5.49
N LEU A 60 -11.77 -1.06 5.12
CA LEU A 60 -12.79 -2.06 4.76
C LEU A 60 -13.45 -1.69 3.44
N CYS A 61 -13.71 -2.65 2.56
CA CYS A 61 -14.61 -2.39 1.44
C CYS A 61 -16.07 -2.29 1.94
N GLU A 62 -16.91 -1.53 1.23
CA GLU A 62 -18.35 -1.43 1.52
C GLU A 62 -19.00 -2.81 1.74
N SER A 63 -18.67 -3.79 0.89
CA SER A 63 -19.23 -5.14 0.99
C SER A 63 -18.84 -5.89 2.25
N CYS A 64 -17.65 -5.63 2.81
CA CYS A 64 -17.24 -6.17 4.10
C CYS A 64 -17.77 -5.34 5.26
N LYS A 65 -17.85 -4.02 5.14
CA LYS A 65 -18.45 -3.17 6.20
C LYS A 65 -19.92 -3.48 6.40
N ALA A 66 -20.67 -3.76 5.34
CA ALA A 66 -22.09 -4.12 5.40
C ALA A 66 -22.36 -5.47 6.10
N LYS A 67 -21.34 -6.34 6.19
CA LYS A 67 -21.43 -7.63 6.91
C LYS A 67 -21.11 -7.51 8.40
N ILE A 68 -20.65 -6.34 8.86
CA ILE A 68 -20.31 -6.08 10.26
C ILE A 68 -21.42 -5.19 10.84
N PRO A 69 -22.17 -5.68 11.84
CA PRO A 69 -23.21 -4.90 12.50
C PRO A 69 -22.67 -3.63 13.18
#